data_AF-A0A5Q4EFU9-F1
#
_entry.id   AF-A0A5Q4EFU9-F1
#
_cell.length_a   1.000
_cell.length_b   1.000
_cell.length_c   1.000
_cell.angle_alpha   90.00
_cell.angle_beta   90.00
_cell.angle_gamma   90.00
#
_symmetry.space_group_name_H-M   'P 1'
#
loop_
_entity.id
_entity.type
_entity.pdbx_description
1 polymer ?
#
loop_
_entity_poly.entity_id
_entity_poly.type
_entity_poly.pdbx_seq_one_letter_code
_entity_poly.pdbx_strand_id
1 'polypeptide(L)'
;MAESSTPSRKIQNLRSFTVQIRHIKTQAIVGTGFVVSEEGLIATCAHVVVAAGVNPRFGKIPSHWELIRQSFFPSSEALQTGTTATLPVYFPQAKQLPIAERTRYATVVGCFSESDDDLVLLKLAGLPLPEGVKVALVDRADESVNVADERRFRSY
;
A
#
# COMPACT_ATOMS: atom_id res chain seq x y z
N MET A 1 -0.92 11.82 40.72
CA MET A 1 -0.04 10.95 39.91
C MET A 1 -0.96 10.02 39.15
N ALA A 2 -1.17 10.27 37.86
CA ALA A 2 -1.99 9.41 37.02
C ALA A 2 -1.07 8.36 36.40
N GLU A 3 -1.31 7.09 36.70
CA GLU A 3 -0.69 5.97 36.01
C GLU A 3 -1.04 6.08 34.53
N SER A 4 -0.05 6.44 33.71
CA SER A 4 -0.10 6.29 32.28
C SER A 4 -0.10 4.78 32.00
N SER A 5 -1.29 4.18 31.88
CA SER A 5 -1.43 2.82 31.41
C SER A 5 -1.04 2.81 29.93
N THR A 6 0.25 2.61 29.65
CA THR A 6 0.74 2.43 28.28
C THR A 6 -0.04 1.25 27.68
N PRO A 7 -0.80 1.45 26.59
CA PRO A 7 -1.61 0.37 26.02
C PRO A 7 -0.69 -0.80 25.65
N SER A 8 -1.09 -2.02 26.01
CA SER A 8 -0.28 -3.22 25.78
C SER A 8 0.14 -3.29 24.32
N ARG A 9 1.45 -3.25 24.06
CA ARG A 9 2.05 -3.35 22.72
C ARG A 9 1.59 -4.65 22.08
N LYS A 10 0.67 -4.55 21.13
CA LYS A 10 -0.08 -5.69 20.59
C LYS A 10 0.45 -6.01 19.21
N ILE A 11 0.89 -7.26 19.00
CA ILE A 11 1.13 -7.78 17.65
C ILE A 11 -0.16 -7.59 16.84
N GLN A 12 -0.04 -6.89 15.72
CA GLN A 12 -1.17 -6.62 14.84
C GLN A 12 -1.28 -7.73 13.79
N ASN A 13 -2.49 -8.18 13.51
CA ASN A 13 -2.71 -9.13 12.42
C ASN A 13 -2.59 -8.40 11.08
N LEU A 14 -1.48 -8.63 10.35
CA LEU A 14 -1.19 -7.98 9.07
C LEU A 14 -2.37 -8.07 8.08
N ARG A 15 -3.09 -9.19 8.07
CA ARG A 15 -4.21 -9.42 7.14
C ARG A 15 -5.39 -8.45 7.36
N SER A 16 -5.44 -7.75 8.48
CA SER A 16 -6.52 -6.81 8.78
C SER A 16 -6.34 -5.45 8.10
N PHE A 17 -5.12 -5.08 7.72
CA PHE A 17 -4.81 -3.75 7.16
C PHE A 17 -3.95 -3.81 5.89
N THR A 18 -3.45 -4.97 5.49
CA THR A 18 -2.79 -5.15 4.18
C THR A 18 -3.80 -5.10 3.04
N VAL A 19 -3.41 -4.47 1.95
CA VAL A 19 -4.15 -4.42 0.68
C VAL A 19 -3.29 -4.95 -0.45
N GLN A 20 -3.91 -5.43 -1.52
CA GLN A 20 -3.22 -5.81 -2.75
C GLN A 20 -3.19 -4.62 -3.69
N ILE A 21 -2.01 -4.26 -4.16
CA ILE A 21 -1.84 -3.30 -5.26
C ILE A 21 -1.88 -4.07 -6.57
N ARG A 22 -2.70 -3.62 -7.51
CA ARG A 22 -2.93 -4.32 -8.78
C ARG A 22 -2.52 -3.48 -9.98
N HIS A 23 -2.11 -4.17 -11.02
CA HIS A 23 -1.78 -3.56 -12.30
C HIS A 23 -3.01 -2.94 -12.96
N ILE A 24 -2.88 -1.70 -13.47
CA ILE A 24 -4.00 -0.91 -14.02
C ILE A 24 -4.79 -1.62 -15.11
N LYS A 25 -4.12 -2.34 -16.03
CA LYS A 25 -4.75 -3.06 -17.15
C LYS A 25 -5.14 -4.50 -16.82
N THR A 26 -4.17 -5.31 -16.38
CA THR A 26 -4.35 -6.76 -16.21
C THR A 26 -5.00 -7.14 -14.88
N GLN A 27 -5.10 -6.21 -13.91
CA GLN A 27 -5.57 -6.48 -12.54
C GLN A 27 -4.75 -7.54 -11.79
N ALA A 28 -3.58 -7.92 -12.31
CA ALA A 28 -2.63 -8.81 -11.64
C ALA A 28 -2.09 -8.15 -10.37
N ILE A 29 -1.81 -8.95 -9.34
CA ILE A 29 -1.22 -8.44 -8.10
C ILE A 29 0.25 -8.12 -8.38
N VAL A 30 0.64 -6.87 -8.11
CA VAL A 30 2.03 -6.40 -8.32
C VAL A 30 2.74 -6.08 -7.02
N GLY A 31 2.00 -6.01 -5.90
CA GLY A 31 2.58 -5.80 -4.58
C GLY A 31 1.55 -5.62 -3.50
N THR A 32 2.02 -5.16 -2.34
CA THR A 32 1.23 -4.98 -1.13
C THR A 32 1.32 -3.53 -0.66
N GLY A 33 0.24 -3.04 -0.07
CA GLY A 33 0.23 -1.79 0.70
C GLY A 33 -0.37 -2.01 2.09
N PHE A 34 -0.24 -1.02 2.96
CA PHE A 34 -0.81 -1.03 4.31
C PHE A 34 -1.68 0.21 4.52
N VAL A 35 -2.89 0.03 5.04
CA VAL A 35 -3.78 1.15 5.40
C VAL A 35 -3.24 1.83 6.67
N VAL A 36 -2.98 3.14 6.60
CA VAL A 36 -2.35 3.93 7.69
C VAL A 36 -3.23 5.05 8.22
N SER A 37 -4.44 5.25 7.67
CA SER A 37 -5.43 6.19 8.20
C SER A 37 -6.85 5.73 7.89
N GLU A 38 -7.80 6.06 8.78
CA GLU A 38 -9.24 5.84 8.58
C GLU A 38 -9.77 6.57 7.34
N GLU A 39 -9.11 7.64 6.95
CA GLU A 39 -9.44 8.41 5.75
C GLU A 39 -8.96 7.74 4.45
N GLY A 40 -8.44 6.51 4.51
CA GLY A 40 -8.03 5.76 3.33
C GLY A 40 -6.65 6.12 2.79
N LEU A 41 -5.72 6.52 3.68
CA LEU A 41 -4.31 6.60 3.31
C LEU A 41 -3.68 5.21 3.32
N ILE A 42 -2.87 4.92 2.31
CA ILE A 42 -2.19 3.62 2.14
C ILE A 42 -0.72 3.89 1.88
N ALA A 43 0.16 3.23 2.65
CA ALA A 43 1.60 3.23 2.43
C ALA A 43 2.02 2.02 1.58
N THR A 44 2.90 2.22 0.61
CA THR A 44 3.52 1.17 -0.21
C THR A 44 4.89 1.65 -0.72
N CYS A 45 5.59 0.83 -1.50
CA CYS A 45 6.88 1.16 -2.09
C CYS A 45 6.73 1.78 -3.49
N ALA A 46 7.72 2.55 -3.92
CA ALA A 46 7.69 3.21 -5.24
C ALA A 46 7.70 2.19 -6.38
N HIS A 47 8.53 1.15 -6.29
CA HIS A 47 8.57 0.08 -7.30
C HIS A 47 7.22 -0.63 -7.47
N VAL A 48 6.41 -0.76 -6.41
CA VAL A 48 5.06 -1.36 -6.50
C VAL A 48 4.13 -0.47 -7.31
N VAL A 49 4.20 0.85 -7.12
CA VAL A 49 3.40 1.82 -7.88
C VAL A 49 3.84 1.87 -9.35
N VAL A 50 5.15 1.81 -9.61
CA VAL A 50 5.70 1.66 -10.96
C VAL A 50 5.20 0.38 -11.61
N ALA A 51 5.31 -0.77 -10.92
CA ALA A 51 4.81 -2.05 -11.40
C ALA A 51 3.29 -2.05 -11.62
N ALA A 52 2.53 -1.23 -10.87
CA ALA A 52 1.11 -1.03 -11.09
C ALA A 52 0.79 -0.23 -12.35
N GLY A 53 1.78 0.47 -12.92
CA GLY A 53 1.66 1.26 -14.15
C GLY A 53 1.47 2.75 -13.92
N VAL A 54 1.79 3.23 -12.72
CA VAL A 54 1.70 4.64 -12.34
C VAL A 54 3.09 5.16 -12.01
N ASN A 55 3.41 6.37 -12.47
CA ASN A 55 4.61 7.06 -12.02
C ASN A 55 4.35 7.63 -10.62
N PRO A 56 5.05 7.16 -9.57
CA PRO A 56 4.85 7.68 -8.21
C PRO A 56 5.33 9.13 -8.06
N ARG A 57 6.10 9.65 -9.02
CA ARG A 57 6.49 11.06 -9.08
C ARG A 57 5.65 11.81 -10.10
N PHE A 58 5.38 13.08 -9.81
CA PHE A 58 4.82 14.02 -10.78
C PHE A 58 5.85 14.48 -11.85
N GLY A 59 6.97 13.76 -12.00
CA GLY A 59 8.13 14.15 -12.82
C GLY A 59 8.98 12.95 -13.25
N LYS A 60 10.29 13.15 -13.45
CA LYS A 60 11.20 12.07 -13.90
C LYS A 60 11.40 11.01 -12.82
N ILE A 61 11.35 9.74 -13.24
CA ILE A 61 11.72 8.57 -12.42
C ILE A 61 13.24 8.32 -12.47
N PRO A 62 13.86 7.84 -11.38
CA PRO A 62 15.24 7.37 -11.40
C PRO A 62 15.45 6.23 -12.41
N SER A 63 16.64 6.18 -13.00
CA SER A 63 16.99 5.20 -14.04
C SER A 63 16.87 3.75 -13.57
N HIS A 64 17.09 3.48 -12.27
CA HIS A 64 16.98 2.13 -11.72
C HIS A 64 15.53 1.62 -11.67
N TRP A 65 14.52 2.50 -11.67
CA TRP A 65 13.11 2.11 -11.79
C TRP A 65 12.70 1.77 -13.22
N GLU A 66 13.45 2.24 -14.22
CA GLU A 66 13.17 1.87 -15.61
C GLU A 66 13.41 0.37 -15.84
N LEU A 67 14.37 -0.24 -15.13
CA LEU A 67 14.59 -1.69 -15.15
C LEU A 67 13.41 -2.47 -14.57
N ILE A 68 12.82 -1.96 -13.48
CA ILE A 68 11.62 -2.54 -12.87
C ILE A 68 10.45 -2.40 -13.83
N ARG A 69 10.26 -1.20 -14.40
CA ARG A 69 9.23 -0.95 -15.43
C ARG A 69 9.37 -1.94 -16.59
N GLN A 70 10.56 -2.14 -17.14
CA GLN A 70 10.79 -3.09 -18.24
C GLN A 70 10.47 -4.55 -17.87
N SER A 71 10.53 -4.90 -16.58
CA SER A 71 10.21 -6.24 -16.10
C SER A 71 8.70 -6.49 -16.01
N PHE A 72 7.89 -5.43 -15.79
CA PHE A 72 6.43 -5.52 -15.66
C PHE A 72 5.67 -5.03 -16.90
N PHE A 73 6.29 -4.18 -17.73
CA PHE A 73 5.72 -3.57 -18.92
C PHE A 73 6.51 -3.96 -20.18
N PRO A 74 5.83 -4.30 -21.28
CA PRO A 74 6.45 -4.23 -22.60
C PRO A 74 7.00 -2.82 -22.84
N SER A 75 8.14 -2.69 -23.52
CA SER A 75 8.89 -1.42 -23.68
C SER A 75 8.09 -0.26 -24.31
N SER A 76 6.90 -0.51 -24.86
CA SER A 76 6.03 0.49 -25.49
C SER A 76 4.97 1.08 -24.54
N GLU A 77 4.76 0.54 -23.34
CA GLU A 77 3.73 1.06 -22.43
C GLU A 77 4.27 2.19 -21.54
N ALA A 78 3.71 3.39 -21.70
CA ALA A 78 3.98 4.53 -20.84
C ALA A 78 3.25 4.40 -19.48
N LEU A 79 3.93 4.75 -18.40
CA LEU A 79 3.30 4.89 -17.08
C LEU A 79 2.26 6.02 -17.12
N GLN A 80 1.16 5.86 -16.39
CA GLN A 80 0.27 6.99 -16.12
C GLN A 80 1.02 8.04 -15.27
N THR A 81 0.88 9.30 -15.63
CA THR A 81 1.53 10.43 -14.96
C THR A 81 0.51 11.48 -14.54
N GLY A 82 0.83 12.25 -13.49
CA GLY A 82 0.01 13.37 -13.03
C GLY A 82 -0.87 13.02 -11.83
N THR A 83 -1.50 14.04 -11.24
CA THR A 83 -2.30 13.97 -10.00
C THR A 83 -3.60 13.18 -10.15
N THR A 84 -4.02 12.91 -11.38
CA THR A 84 -5.23 12.13 -11.71
C THR A 84 -4.93 10.68 -12.05
N ALA A 85 -3.65 10.28 -12.08
CA ALA A 85 -3.28 8.88 -12.30
C ALA A 85 -3.80 8.03 -11.15
N THR A 86 -4.54 6.97 -11.48
CA THR A 86 -5.14 6.07 -10.48
C THR A 86 -4.63 4.66 -10.64
N LEU A 87 -4.56 3.93 -9.52
CA LEU A 87 -4.26 2.51 -9.51
C LEU A 87 -5.29 1.72 -8.69
N PRO A 88 -5.58 0.46 -9.07
CA PRO A 88 -6.48 -0.39 -8.32
C PRO A 88 -5.85 -0.94 -7.03
N VAL A 89 -6.61 -0.87 -5.96
CA VAL A 89 -6.33 -1.39 -4.62
C VAL A 89 -7.43 -2.38 -4.24
N TYR A 90 -7.05 -3.62 -3.97
CA TYR A 90 -7.99 -4.67 -3.57
C TYR A 90 -7.90 -4.99 -2.07
N PHE A 91 -9.06 -5.08 -1.42
CA PHE A 91 -9.23 -5.33 0.01
C PHE A 91 -9.63 -6.81 0.26
N PRO A 92 -8.67 -7.74 0.44
CA PRO A 92 -8.98 -9.16 0.67
C PRO A 92 -9.81 -9.43 1.94
N GLN A 93 -9.74 -8.53 2.92
CA GLN A 93 -10.40 -8.63 4.22
C GLN A 93 -11.86 -8.16 4.20
N ALA A 94 -12.30 -7.41 3.19
CA ALA A 94 -13.67 -6.91 3.06
C ALA A 94 -14.62 -8.01 2.54
N LYS A 95 -14.68 -9.15 3.26
CA LYS A 95 -15.37 -10.38 2.83
C LYS A 95 -16.88 -10.23 2.69
N GLN A 96 -17.46 -9.26 3.38
CA GLN A 96 -18.87 -8.90 3.31
C GLN A 96 -19.24 -8.19 2.01
N LEU A 97 -18.28 -7.59 1.30
CA LEU A 97 -18.52 -6.96 0.01
C LEU A 97 -18.46 -7.98 -1.14
N PRO A 98 -19.24 -7.79 -2.23
CA PRO A 98 -19.05 -8.49 -3.48
C PRO A 98 -17.61 -8.35 -4.00
N ILE A 99 -17.08 -9.37 -4.69
CA ILE A 99 -15.68 -9.38 -5.16
C ILE A 99 -15.34 -8.14 -6.00
N ALA A 100 -16.27 -7.70 -6.86
CA ALA A 100 -16.09 -6.52 -7.71
C ALA A 100 -15.94 -5.21 -6.91
N GLU A 101 -16.57 -5.10 -5.75
CA GLU A 101 -16.55 -3.91 -4.88
C GLU A 101 -15.36 -3.89 -3.92
N ARG A 102 -14.64 -5.01 -3.79
CA ARG A 102 -13.41 -5.08 -3.00
C ARG A 102 -12.24 -4.40 -3.70
N THR A 103 -12.34 -4.09 -5.00
CA THR A 103 -11.38 -3.24 -5.69
C THR A 103 -11.85 -1.80 -5.66
N ARG A 104 -10.98 -0.90 -5.19
CA ARG A 104 -11.17 0.55 -5.24
C ARG A 104 -9.96 1.20 -5.89
N TYR A 105 -10.08 2.48 -6.23
CA TYR A 105 -9.00 3.21 -6.88
C TYR A 105 -8.36 4.22 -5.92
N ALA A 106 -7.05 4.39 -6.06
CA ALA A 106 -6.27 5.35 -5.29
C ALA A 106 -5.38 6.20 -6.20
N THR A 107 -5.10 7.43 -5.78
CA THR A 107 -4.11 8.32 -6.39
C THR A 107 -2.87 8.41 -5.53
N VAL A 108 -1.74 8.75 -6.14
CA VAL A 108 -0.52 9.08 -5.40
C VAL A 108 -0.66 10.49 -4.81
N VAL A 109 -0.48 10.61 -3.50
CA VAL A 109 -0.53 11.90 -2.78
C VAL A 109 0.79 12.28 -2.12
N GLY A 110 1.75 11.36 -2.08
CA GLY A 110 3.12 11.65 -1.61
C GLY A 110 4.13 10.62 -2.10
N CYS A 111 5.29 11.09 -2.52
CA CYS A 111 6.48 10.30 -2.81
C CYS A 111 7.68 11.14 -2.36
N PHE A 112 8.44 10.64 -1.39
CA PHE A 112 9.37 11.45 -0.61
C PHE A 112 10.81 11.18 -1.07
N SER A 113 11.52 12.22 -1.49
CA SER A 113 12.90 12.09 -2.00
C SER A 113 13.89 11.53 -1.00
N GLU A 114 13.63 11.70 0.30
CA GLU A 114 14.45 11.16 1.39
C GLU A 114 14.25 9.66 1.62
N SER A 115 13.25 9.05 0.98
CA SER A 115 12.85 7.64 1.15
C SER A 115 12.41 7.08 -0.20
N ASP A 116 13.27 7.30 -1.17
CA ASP A 116 12.90 7.46 -2.58
C ASP A 116 12.22 6.21 -3.16
N ASP A 117 12.66 5.01 -2.75
CA ASP A 117 12.07 3.72 -3.13
C ASP A 117 11.14 3.12 -2.05
N ASP A 118 11.27 3.60 -0.81
CA ASP A 118 10.72 2.94 0.36
C ASP A 118 9.29 3.35 0.67
N LEU A 119 8.91 4.61 0.41
CA LEU A 119 7.61 5.14 0.83
C LEU A 119 6.93 6.00 -0.23
N VAL A 120 5.79 5.49 -0.69
CA VAL A 120 4.76 6.20 -1.45
C VAL A 120 3.45 6.14 -0.68
N LEU A 121 2.81 7.30 -0.56
CA LEU A 121 1.51 7.46 0.06
C LEU A 121 0.43 7.57 -1.01
N LEU A 122 -0.56 6.70 -0.92
CA LEU A 122 -1.75 6.67 -1.77
C LEU A 122 -2.97 7.14 -1.00
N LYS A 123 -3.95 7.72 -1.69
CA LYS A 123 -5.25 8.11 -1.14
C LYS A 123 -6.37 7.44 -1.92
N LEU A 124 -7.23 6.69 -1.23
CA LEU A 124 -8.44 6.12 -1.82
C LEU A 124 -9.39 7.22 -2.29
N ALA A 125 -10.05 6.98 -3.43
CA ALA A 125 -11.06 7.89 -3.95
C ALA A 125 -12.39 7.77 -3.18
N GLY A 126 -12.86 8.89 -2.63
CA GLY A 126 -14.27 9.22 -2.32
C GLY A 126 -15.00 8.44 -1.22
N LEU A 127 -14.60 7.21 -0.91
CA LEU A 127 -15.34 6.33 0.02
C LEU A 127 -14.54 6.03 1.30
N PRO A 128 -15.20 5.95 2.46
CA PRO A 128 -14.57 5.50 3.71
C PRO A 128 -14.10 4.06 3.57
N LEU A 129 -13.09 3.65 4.34
CA LEU A 129 -12.56 2.28 4.29
C LEU A 129 -13.68 1.22 4.33
N PRO A 130 -13.58 0.12 3.57
CA PRO A 130 -14.50 -1.00 3.72
C PRO A 130 -14.56 -1.47 5.17
N GLU A 131 -15.75 -1.86 5.63
CA GLU A 131 -15.93 -2.42 6.97
C GLU A 131 -14.98 -3.62 7.20
N GLY A 132 -14.49 -3.78 8.44
CA GLY A 132 -13.55 -4.85 8.79
C GLY A 132 -12.09 -4.61 8.35
N VAL A 133 -11.81 -3.58 7.54
CA VAL A 133 -10.45 -3.08 7.31
C VAL A 133 -10.02 -2.30 8.55
N LYS A 134 -8.85 -2.65 9.08
CA LYS A 134 -8.23 -1.92 10.19
C LYS A 134 -7.17 -0.96 9.67
N VAL A 135 -6.87 0.05 10.48
CA VAL A 135 -5.72 0.91 10.28
C VAL A 135 -4.51 0.27 10.97
N ALA A 136 -3.39 0.22 10.29
CA ALA A 136 -2.11 -0.16 10.87
C ALA A 136 -1.69 0.88 11.90
N LEU A 137 -1.43 0.44 13.13
CA LEU A 137 -0.77 1.28 14.13
C LEU A 137 0.72 1.32 13.75
N VAL A 138 1.20 2.49 13.37
CA VAL A 138 2.61 2.73 13.04
C VAL A 138 3.20 3.58 14.15
N ASP A 139 4.28 3.09 14.75
CA ASP A 139 5.01 3.78 15.81
C ASP A 139 6.52 3.50 15.64
N ARG A 140 7.35 4.07 16.52
CA ARG A 140 8.79 3.87 16.51
C ARG A 140 9.17 2.41 16.66
N ALA A 141 10.18 1.99 15.88
CA ALA A 141 10.72 0.64 15.93
C ALA A 141 11.34 0.30 17.31
N ASP A 142 11.87 1.30 18.01
CA ASP A 142 12.45 1.21 19.37
C ASP A 142 11.44 0.66 20.40
N GLU A 143 10.15 0.75 20.07
CA GLU A 143 9.06 0.29 20.91
C GLU A 143 8.52 -1.09 20.51
N SER A 144 9.05 -1.71 19.46
CA SER A 144 8.61 -3.03 19.01
C SER A 144 9.03 -4.14 19.99
N VAL A 145 8.07 -4.99 20.39
CA VAL A 145 8.36 -6.18 21.19
C VAL A 145 8.50 -7.36 20.24
N ASN A 146 9.70 -7.92 20.14
CA ASN A 146 9.92 -9.21 19.47
C ASN A 146 9.31 -10.33 20.31
N VAL A 147 8.02 -10.60 20.12
CA VAL A 147 7.39 -11.80 20.66
C VAL A 147 7.56 -12.90 19.61
N ALA A 148 8.09 -14.05 20.00
CA ALA A 148 8.20 -15.21 19.12
C ALA A 148 6.79 -15.69 18.74
N ASP A 149 6.25 -15.24 17.59
CA ASP A 149 5.01 -15.77 17.05
C ASP A 149 5.32 -17.06 16.27
N GLU A 150 4.83 -18.19 16.76
CA GLU A 150 4.91 -19.50 16.10
C GLU A 150 4.13 -19.54 14.77
N ARG A 151 3.41 -18.46 14.41
CA ARG A 151 2.78 -18.27 13.11
C ARG A 151 3.80 -17.89 12.05
N ARG A 152 4.54 -18.91 11.62
CA ARG A 152 5.44 -18.88 10.46
C ARG A 152 4.78 -18.16 9.28
N PHE A 153 5.39 -17.05 8.83
CA PHE A 153 5.04 -16.41 7.57
C PHE A 153 5.05 -17.47 6.47
N ARG A 154 3.89 -17.73 5.87
CA ARG A 154 3.79 -18.54 4.66
C ARG A 154 3.75 -17.58 3.48
N SER A 155 4.84 -17.50 2.74
CA SER A 155 4.86 -16.97 1.38
C SER A 155 4.01 -17.89 0.51
N TYR A 156 3.11 -17.32 -0.29
CA TYR A 156 2.43 -18.01 -1.40
C TYR A 156 3.25 -17.84 -2.67
#